data_AF-A0A545V2U6-F1
#
_entry.id   AF-A0A545V2U6-F1
#
_cell.length_a   1.000
_cell.length_b   1.000
_cell.length_c   1.000
_cell.angle_alpha   90.00
_cell.angle_beta   90.00
_cell.angle_gamma   90.00
#
_symmetry.space_group_name_H-M   'P 1'
#
loop_
_entity.id
_entity.type
_entity.pdbx_description
1 polymer ?
#
loop_
_entity_poly.entity_id
_entity_poly.type
_entity_poly.pdbx_seq_one_letter_code
_entity_poly.pdbx_strand_id
1 'polypeptide(L)'
;MSAFSSPMHPNTSSTGYQQPPARCNYGETTQSRTGEEDDSKVTNSETIMATTIADNGTMGCAFFSTQNSSLFISQDVPLADASTMQQFLESIQPSSILISEKVPKSIHKLLHAYIERACHG
;
A
#
# COMPACT_ATOMS: atom_id res chain seq x y z
N MET A 1 -21.81 57.99 23.79
CA MET A 1 -21.53 58.17 22.35
C MET A 1 -20.03 58.00 22.19
N SER A 2 -19.42 57.05 21.51
CA SER A 2 -19.87 55.87 20.74
C SER A 2 -18.55 55.11 20.50
N ALA A 3 -18.47 53.86 20.98
CA ALA A 3 -17.37 52.97 20.66
C ALA A 3 -17.47 52.58 19.19
N PHE A 4 -16.41 52.83 18.40
CA PHE A 4 -16.37 52.38 17.02
C PHE A 4 -15.90 50.93 16.96
N SER A 5 -16.83 50.10 16.47
CA SER A 5 -16.68 48.70 16.13
C SER A 5 -15.84 48.52 14.86
N SER A 6 -15.16 47.37 14.77
CA SER A 6 -14.11 46.95 13.82
C SER A 6 -14.47 46.96 12.32
N PRO A 7 -13.51 46.60 11.46
CA PRO A 7 -13.68 45.29 10.81
C PRO A 7 -12.46 44.37 10.97
N MET A 8 -12.74 43.11 11.32
CA MET A 8 -11.81 41.99 11.18
C MET A 8 -11.50 41.76 9.70
N HIS A 9 -10.23 41.62 9.36
CA HIS A 9 -9.84 41.00 8.10
C HIS A 9 -10.04 39.48 8.21
N PRO A 10 -10.60 38.81 7.18
CA PRO A 10 -10.76 37.36 7.18
C PRO A 10 -9.38 36.70 7.10
N ASN A 11 -9.08 35.88 8.11
CA ASN A 11 -7.97 34.95 8.07
C ASN A 11 -8.36 33.85 7.06
N THR A 12 -7.80 33.90 5.86
CA THR A 12 -7.94 32.83 4.87
C THR A 12 -7.23 31.60 5.39
N SER A 13 -8.01 30.69 5.99
CA SER A 13 -7.63 29.31 6.25
C SER A 13 -7.40 28.58 4.92
N SER A 14 -6.22 28.75 4.33
CA SER A 14 -5.73 27.83 3.31
C SER A 14 -5.30 26.56 4.02
N THR A 15 -6.20 25.58 4.09
CA THR A 15 -5.86 24.18 4.31
C THR A 15 -4.95 23.73 3.17
N GLY A 16 -3.65 24.00 3.34
CA GLY A 16 -2.62 23.41 2.49
C GLY A 16 -2.64 21.92 2.75
N TYR A 17 -3.21 21.16 1.82
CA TYR A 17 -2.91 19.75 1.67
C TYR A 17 -1.38 19.64 1.60
N GLN A 18 -0.77 19.18 2.69
CA GLN A 18 0.65 18.85 2.69
C GLN A 18 0.84 17.74 1.66
N GLN A 19 1.44 18.13 0.54
CA GLN A 19 2.02 17.25 -0.46
C GLN A 19 2.87 16.19 0.27
N PRO A 20 2.65 14.88 0.05
CA PRO A 20 3.54 13.88 0.60
C PRO A 20 4.96 14.08 0.02
N PRO A 21 6.01 13.96 0.85
CA PRO A 21 7.38 14.18 0.40
C PRO A 21 7.84 13.04 -0.53
N ALA A 22 8.59 13.44 -1.55
CA ALA A 22 9.40 12.63 -2.47
C ALA A 22 8.65 11.54 -3.27
N ARG A 23 8.39 11.85 -4.54
CA ARG A 23 8.37 10.82 -5.59
C ARG A 23 9.69 10.05 -5.49
N CYS A 24 9.64 8.76 -5.19
CA CYS A 24 10.77 7.86 -5.43
C CYS A 24 11.05 7.92 -6.93
N ASN A 25 12.13 8.59 -7.30
CA ASN A 25 12.59 8.67 -8.68
C ASN A 25 13.23 7.32 -9.02
N TYR A 26 12.44 6.38 -9.55
CA TYR A 26 13.00 5.18 -10.17
C TYR A 26 13.77 5.64 -11.40
N GLY A 27 15.08 5.38 -11.41
CA GLY A 27 15.99 5.85 -12.45
C GLY A 27 15.46 5.56 -13.85
N GLU A 28 15.15 6.62 -14.58
CA GLU A 28 14.79 6.60 -15.99
C GLU A 28 16.05 6.24 -16.79
N THR A 29 16.30 4.94 -16.99
CA THR A 29 17.34 4.50 -17.93
C THR A 29 16.71 4.47 -19.32
N THR A 30 16.68 5.63 -19.98
CA THR A 30 16.51 5.70 -21.44
C THR A 30 17.74 5.08 -22.11
N GLN A 31 17.71 3.77 -22.36
CA GLN A 31 18.54 3.17 -23.40
C GLN A 31 17.76 3.17 -24.70
N SER A 32 18.01 4.19 -25.52
CA SER A 32 17.67 4.19 -26.94
C SER A 32 18.49 3.11 -27.64
N ARG A 33 17.91 1.93 -27.89
CA ARG A 33 18.43 0.97 -28.86
C ARG A 33 17.29 0.45 -29.72
N THR A 34 17.32 0.91 -30.96
CA THR A 34 16.62 0.30 -32.11
C THR A 34 17.09 -1.14 -32.30
N GLY A 35 16.13 -2.07 -32.32
CA GLY A 35 16.32 -3.48 -32.63
C GLY A 35 15.01 -4.22 -32.40
N GLU A 36 14.27 -4.44 -33.48
CA GLU A 36 13.14 -5.37 -33.52
C GLU A 36 13.67 -6.77 -33.27
N GLU A 37 13.17 -7.49 -32.26
CA GLU A 37 13.15 -8.97 -32.18
C GLU A 37 12.48 -9.46 -30.87
N ASP A 38 11.34 -10.14 -31.02
CA ASP A 38 10.66 -11.09 -30.11
C ASP A 38 10.14 -10.60 -28.74
N ASP A 39 8.98 -9.93 -28.74
CA ASP A 39 8.25 -9.54 -27.53
C ASP A 39 7.42 -10.68 -26.94
N SER A 40 8.10 -11.71 -26.44
CA SER A 40 7.60 -12.50 -25.32
C SER A 40 8.42 -12.20 -24.08
N LYS A 41 8.60 -10.90 -23.78
CA LYS A 41 9.22 -10.50 -22.52
C LYS A 41 8.28 -10.96 -21.40
N VAL A 42 8.63 -12.08 -20.77
CA VAL A 42 7.99 -12.55 -19.55
C VAL A 42 8.17 -11.44 -18.51
N THR A 43 7.17 -10.55 -18.43
CA THR A 43 7.10 -9.56 -17.38
C THR A 43 6.77 -10.36 -16.12
N ASN A 44 7.80 -10.71 -15.35
CA ASN A 44 7.61 -11.24 -14.00
C ASN A 44 6.83 -10.17 -13.22
N SER A 45 5.51 -10.35 -13.13
CA SER A 45 4.64 -9.45 -12.40
C SER A 45 4.85 -9.70 -10.92
N GLU A 46 5.48 -8.76 -10.24
CA GLU A 46 5.70 -8.80 -8.80
C GLU A 46 4.59 -8.03 -8.12
N THR A 47 4.06 -8.59 -7.03
CA THR A 47 3.04 -7.95 -6.21
C THR A 47 3.52 -7.87 -4.78
N ILE A 48 3.70 -6.64 -4.28
CA ILE A 48 4.15 -6.38 -2.91
C ILE A 48 2.94 -5.99 -2.09
N MET A 49 2.66 -6.72 -1.01
CA MET A 49 1.60 -6.41 -0.06
C MET A 49 2.21 -5.83 1.22
N ALA A 50 1.58 -4.81 1.78
CA ALA A 50 1.90 -4.26 3.09
C ALA A 50 0.64 -4.29 3.95
N THR A 51 0.71 -4.86 5.15
CA THR A 51 -0.46 -5.02 6.00
C THR A 51 -0.16 -4.80 7.48
N THR A 52 -1.15 -4.27 8.19
CA THR A 52 -1.14 -4.11 9.63
C THR A 52 -2.52 -4.44 10.18
N ILE A 53 -2.55 -5.09 11.34
CA ILE A 53 -3.78 -5.29 12.11
C ILE A 53 -3.53 -4.63 13.46
N ALA A 54 -4.36 -3.64 13.78
CA ALA A 54 -4.35 -2.98 15.07
C ALA A 54 -5.06 -3.85 16.13
N ASP A 55 -4.79 -3.57 17.41
CA ASP A 55 -5.35 -4.34 18.54
C ASP A 55 -6.88 -4.30 18.62
N ASN A 56 -7.49 -3.27 18.03
CA ASN A 56 -8.95 -3.13 17.91
C ASN A 56 -9.56 -3.98 16.77
N GLY A 57 -8.76 -4.83 16.11
CA GLY A 57 -9.21 -5.67 15.00
C GLY A 57 -9.41 -4.90 13.69
N THR A 58 -8.86 -3.69 13.56
CA THR A 58 -8.89 -2.94 12.30
C THR A 58 -7.66 -3.28 11.47
N MET A 59 -7.86 -3.69 10.22
CA MET A 59 -6.77 -3.96 9.28
C MET A 59 -6.60 -2.83 8.28
N GLY A 60 -5.36 -2.40 8.10
CA GLY A 60 -4.92 -1.60 6.96
C GLY A 60 -4.10 -2.47 6.03
N CYS A 61 -4.42 -2.46 4.74
CA CYS A 61 -3.69 -3.20 3.73
C CYS A 61 -3.44 -2.33 2.50
N ALA A 62 -2.25 -2.42 1.93
CA ALA A 62 -1.92 -1.89 0.62
C ALA A 62 -1.26 -2.99 -0.21
N PHE A 63 -1.48 -2.98 -1.53
CA PHE A 63 -0.67 -3.81 -2.42
C PHE A 63 -0.34 -3.07 -3.70
N PHE A 64 0.87 -3.29 -4.20
CA PHE A 64 1.41 -2.69 -5.40
C PHE A 64 1.74 -3.78 -6.40
N SER A 65 1.26 -3.66 -7.64
CA SER A 65 1.61 -4.57 -8.74
C SER A 65 2.52 -3.87 -9.74
N THR A 66 3.66 -4.49 -10.05
CA THR A 66 4.59 -3.96 -11.05
C THR A 66 4.06 -4.11 -12.48
N GLN A 67 3.15 -5.06 -12.72
CA GLN A 67 2.59 -5.34 -14.05
C GLN A 67 1.89 -4.12 -14.64
N ASN A 68 1.08 -3.45 -13.83
CA ASN A 68 0.27 -2.30 -14.23
C ASN A 68 0.63 -1.03 -13.44
N SER A 69 1.72 -1.06 -12.67
CA SER A 69 2.17 0.03 -11.80
C SER A 69 1.07 0.62 -10.92
N SER A 70 0.13 -0.23 -10.47
CA SER A 70 -1.04 0.20 -9.71
C SER A 70 -0.87 -0.08 -8.22
N LEU A 71 -1.26 0.90 -7.40
CA LEU A 71 -1.31 0.81 -5.95
C LEU A 71 -2.78 0.77 -5.52
N PHE A 72 -3.12 -0.26 -4.75
CA PHE A 72 -4.43 -0.42 -4.15
C PHE A 72 -4.31 -0.31 -2.64
N ILE A 73 -5.27 0.38 -2.01
CA ILE A 73 -5.28 0.60 -0.57
C ILE A 73 -6.66 0.23 -0.04
N SER A 74 -6.68 -0.64 0.96
CA SER A 74 -7.84 -0.97 1.77
C SER A 74 -7.60 -0.45 3.19
N GLN A 75 -8.20 0.70 3.49
CA GLN A 75 -8.14 1.32 4.81
C GLN A 75 -9.32 0.84 5.66
N ASP A 76 -9.04 0.64 6.94
CA ASP A 76 -10.04 0.41 7.99
C ASP A 76 -10.98 -0.78 7.73
N VAL A 77 -10.44 -1.93 7.32
CA VAL A 77 -11.22 -3.16 7.23
C VAL A 77 -11.60 -3.57 8.66
N PRO A 78 -12.90 -3.48 9.04
CA PRO A 78 -13.32 -3.72 10.41
C PRO A 78 -13.39 -5.23 10.68
N LEU A 79 -13.22 -5.62 11.95
CA LEU A 79 -13.30 -7.02 12.39
C LEU A 79 -12.36 -7.95 11.60
N ALA A 80 -11.23 -7.41 11.16
CA ALA A 80 -10.25 -8.16 10.41
C ALA A 80 -9.54 -9.17 11.31
N ASP A 81 -9.72 -10.43 10.95
CA ASP A 81 -9.17 -11.59 11.62
C ASP A 81 -8.26 -12.39 10.68
N ALA A 82 -7.86 -13.57 11.13
CA ALA A 82 -7.06 -14.48 10.33
C ALA A 82 -7.75 -14.87 9.01
N SER A 83 -9.07 -15.07 9.01
CA SER A 83 -9.83 -15.43 7.81
C SER A 83 -9.86 -14.30 6.79
N THR A 84 -10.04 -13.07 7.25
CA THR A 84 -9.98 -11.87 6.39
C THR A 84 -8.58 -11.73 5.75
N MET A 85 -7.51 -11.86 6.54
CA MET A 85 -6.14 -11.83 6.03
C MET A 85 -5.92 -12.94 4.99
N GLN A 86 -6.41 -14.15 5.24
CA GLN A 86 -6.27 -15.27 4.31
C GLN A 86 -6.90 -14.97 2.95
N GLN A 87 -8.09 -14.38 2.93
CA GLN A 87 -8.75 -13.98 1.67
C GLN A 87 -7.93 -12.96 0.88
N PHE A 88 -7.29 -12.00 1.55
CA PHE A 88 -6.38 -11.06 0.89
C PHE A 88 -5.18 -11.77 0.30
N LEU A 89 -4.55 -12.70 1.03
CA LEU A 89 -3.41 -13.47 0.53
C LEU A 89 -3.77 -14.34 -0.68
N GLU A 90 -4.93 -15.01 -0.64
CA GLU A 90 -5.39 -15.89 -1.72
C GLU A 90 -5.80 -15.11 -2.98
N SER A 91 -6.35 -13.90 -2.81
CA SER A 91 -6.79 -13.05 -3.92
C SER A 91 -5.65 -12.24 -4.54
N ILE A 92 -4.75 -11.69 -3.73
CA ILE A 92 -3.65 -10.83 -4.19
C ILE A 92 -2.46 -11.68 -4.64
N GLN A 93 -2.24 -12.84 -4.01
CA GLN A 93 -1.07 -13.71 -4.21
C GLN A 93 0.25 -12.92 -4.21
N PRO A 94 0.56 -12.21 -3.11
CA PRO A 94 1.75 -11.38 -3.07
C PRO A 94 3.03 -12.22 -3.15
N SER A 95 4.00 -11.72 -3.92
CA SER A 95 5.36 -12.25 -3.98
C SER A 95 6.21 -11.79 -2.78
N SER A 96 5.80 -10.72 -2.10
CA SER A 96 6.44 -10.22 -0.89
C SER A 96 5.42 -9.56 0.03
N ILE A 97 5.56 -9.77 1.34
CA ILE A 97 4.63 -9.26 2.35
C ILE A 97 5.42 -8.47 3.39
N LEU A 98 5.04 -7.21 3.58
CA LEU A 98 5.50 -6.34 4.64
C LEU A 98 4.45 -6.34 5.75
N ILE A 99 4.89 -6.60 6.98
CA ILE A 99 4.02 -6.59 8.15
C ILE A 99 4.58 -5.70 9.24
N SER A 100 3.68 -5.08 10.01
CA SER A 100 4.08 -4.38 11.23
C SER A 100 4.66 -5.36 12.26
N GLU A 101 5.62 -4.93 13.06
CA GLU A 101 6.14 -5.73 14.17
C GLU A 101 5.03 -6.06 15.19
N LYS A 102 4.02 -5.20 15.30
CA LYS A 102 2.95 -5.29 16.30
C LYS A 102 1.78 -6.20 15.88
N VAL A 103 1.91 -7.02 14.83
CA VAL A 103 0.77 -7.86 14.43
C VAL A 103 0.48 -8.95 15.47
N PRO A 104 -0.79 -9.35 15.64
CA PRO A 104 -1.15 -10.45 16.53
C PRO A 104 -0.45 -11.77 16.17
N LYS A 105 -0.10 -12.58 17.19
CA LYS A 105 0.59 -13.88 17.01
C LYS A 105 -0.17 -14.86 16.10
N SER A 106 -1.50 -14.78 16.08
CA SER A 106 -2.35 -15.59 15.17
C SER A 106 -2.05 -15.29 13.71
N ILE A 107 -1.85 -14.01 13.37
CA ILE A 107 -1.54 -13.54 12.02
C ILE A 107 -0.13 -13.96 11.63
N HIS A 108 0.85 -13.88 12.54
CA HIS A 108 2.20 -14.41 12.28
C HIS A 108 2.18 -15.89 11.90
N LYS A 109 1.44 -16.73 12.63
CA LYS A 109 1.31 -18.16 12.31
C LYS A 109 0.69 -18.39 10.94
N LEU A 110 -0.34 -17.63 10.61
CA LEU A 110 -1.01 -17.69 9.31
C LEU A 110 -0.07 -17.31 8.17
N LEU A 111 0.67 -16.21 8.30
CA LEU A 111 1.64 -15.77 7.29
C LEU A 111 2.77 -16.77 7.10
N HIS A 112 3.28 -17.36 8.19
CA HIS A 112 4.27 -18.41 8.11
C HIS A 112 3.74 -19.63 7.34
N ALA A 113 2.50 -20.08 7.63
CA ALA A 113 1.88 -21.18 6.92
C ALA A 113 1.64 -20.88 5.43
N TYR A 114 1.29 -19.63 5.10
CA TYR A 114 1.15 -19.17 3.72
C TYR A 114 2.49 -19.22 2.97
N ILE A 115 3.57 -18.70 3.57
CA ILE A 115 4.91 -18.70 2.96
C ILE A 115 5.39 -20.13 2.72
N GLU A 116 5.25 -21.02 3.72
CA GLU A 116 5.59 -22.44 3.58
C GLU A 116 4.87 -23.07 2.39
N ARG A 117 3.55 -22.82 2.24
CA ARG A 117 2.79 -23.33 1.10
C ARG A 117 3.26 -22.77 -0.24
N ALA A 118 3.60 -21.48 -0.29
CA ALA A 118 4.07 -20.84 -1.51
C ALA A 118 5.44 -21.37 -1.96
N CYS A 119 6.30 -21.78 -1.03
CA CYS A 119 7.63 -22.33 -1.33
C CYS A 119 7.62 -23.79 -1.83
N HIS A 120 6.55 -24.55 -1.55
CA HIS A 120 6.42 -25.95 -2.00
C HIS A 120 5.58 -26.11 -3.27
N GLY A 121 5.22 -24.99 -3.92
CA GLY A 121 4.47 -24.95 -5.18
C GLY A 121 5.35 -25.13 -6.42
#